data_AF-A0AAW3XSU6-F1
#
_entry.id   AF-A0AAW3XSU6-F1
#
_cell.length_a   1.000
_cell.length_b   1.000
_cell.length_c   1.000
_cell.angle_alpha   90.00
_cell.angle_beta   90.00
_cell.angle_gamma   90.00
#
_symmetry.space_group_name_H-M   'P 1'
#
loop_
_entity.id
_entity.type
_entity.pdbx_description
1 polymer ?
#
loop_
_entity_poly.entity_id
_entity_poly.type
_entity_poly.pdbx_seq_one_letter_code
_entity_poly.pdbx_strand_id
1 'polypeptide(L)'
;MIVASEHQAKLRQKEIQEIDKKASKEHEEAKKNSNFTQTYPKGWQRIRELVRDKQGAAAIGLYSFFAEHIDPTCGAVVCDQQFLA
;
A
#
# COMPACT_ATOMS: atom_id res chain seq x y z
N MET A 1 -42.74 21.85 -17.30
CA MET A 1 -42.29 21.03 -16.15
C MET A 1 -41.91 19.67 -16.71
N ILE A 2 -40.62 19.39 -16.91
CA ILE A 2 -40.19 18.11 -17.52
C ILE A 2 -40.24 17.06 -16.41
N VAL A 3 -41.33 16.30 -16.34
CA VAL A 3 -41.44 15.15 -15.46
C VAL A 3 -40.59 14.05 -16.09
N ALA A 4 -39.36 13.89 -15.60
CA ALA A 4 -38.50 12.78 -15.99
C ALA A 4 -39.23 11.47 -15.66
N SER A 5 -39.27 10.54 -16.61
CA SER A 5 -39.94 9.25 -16.39
C SER A 5 -39.25 8.48 -15.26
N GLU A 6 -39.99 7.64 -14.53
CA GLU A 6 -39.42 6.81 -13.46
C GLU A 6 -38.22 5.98 -13.94
N HIS A 7 -38.21 5.62 -15.23
CA HIS A 7 -37.10 4.93 -15.88
C HIS A 7 -35.84 5.81 -15.96
N GLN A 8 -35.98 7.08 -16.37
CA GLN A 8 -34.87 8.04 -16.40
C GLN A 8 -34.33 8.32 -14.99
N ALA A 9 -35.20 8.38 -13.98
CA ALA A 9 -34.79 8.53 -12.58
C ALA A 9 -33.95 7.34 -12.10
N LYS A 10 -34.37 6.09 -12.40
CA LYS A 10 -33.62 4.87 -12.05
C LYS A 10 -32.26 4.78 -12.76
N LEU A 11 -32.18 5.16 -14.02
CA LEU A 11 -30.92 5.17 -14.78
C LEU A 11 -29.94 6.17 -14.16
N ARG A 12 -30.39 7.39 -13.91
CA ARG A 12 -29.58 8.44 -13.27
C ARG A 12 -29.09 8.01 -11.88
N GLN A 13 -29.92 7.32 -11.10
CA GLN A 13 -29.52 6.87 -9.77
C GLN A 13 -28.42 5.79 -9.82
N LYS A 14 -28.45 4.90 -10.81
CA LYS A 14 -27.35 3.94 -11.03
C LYS A 14 -26.06 4.64 -11.46
N GLU A 15 -26.14 5.63 -12.33
CA GLU A 15 -24.97 6.42 -12.74
C GLU A 15 -24.33 7.13 -11.55
N ILE A 16 -25.13 7.74 -10.67
CA ILE A 16 -24.64 8.38 -9.45
C ILE A 16 -23.92 7.37 -8.54
N GLN A 17 -24.50 6.18 -8.35
CA GLN A 17 -23.88 5.11 -7.55
C GLN A 17 -22.55 4.62 -8.13
N GLU A 18 -22.47 4.47 -9.46
CA GLU A 18 -21.23 4.10 -10.16
C GLU A 18 -20.15 5.18 -9.98
N ILE A 19 -20.53 6.45 -10.10
CA ILE A 19 -19.64 7.59 -9.90
C ILE A 19 -19.12 7.63 -8.45
N ASP A 20 -20.00 7.50 -7.46
CA ASP A 20 -19.62 7.48 -6.04
C ASP A 20 -18.69 6.30 -5.72
N LYS A 21 -18.99 5.12 -6.28
CA LYS A 21 -18.15 3.93 -6.09
C LYS A 21 -16.77 4.09 -6.72
N LYS A 22 -16.69 4.73 -7.89
CA LYS A 22 -15.41 5.01 -8.56
C LYS A 22 -14.62 6.06 -7.80
N ALA A 23 -15.26 7.15 -7.36
CA ALA A 23 -14.63 8.20 -6.55
C ALA A 23 -14.13 7.65 -5.20
N SER A 24 -14.87 6.75 -4.56
CA SER A 24 -14.41 6.06 -3.35
C SER A 24 -13.17 5.21 -3.60
N LYS A 25 -13.14 4.41 -4.68
CA LYS A 25 -11.96 3.61 -5.02
C LYS A 25 -10.74 4.47 -5.32
N GLU A 26 -10.90 5.49 -6.15
CA GLU A 26 -9.82 6.44 -6.48
C GLU A 26 -9.33 7.17 -5.23
N HIS A 27 -10.23 7.52 -4.31
CA HIS A 27 -9.86 8.14 -3.03
C HIS A 27 -9.09 7.17 -2.12
N GLU A 28 -9.47 5.89 -2.05
CA GLU A 28 -8.70 4.87 -1.31
C GLU A 28 -7.33 4.60 -1.95
N GLU A 29 -7.25 4.54 -3.27
CA GLU A 29 -5.99 4.39 -4.01
C GLU A 29 -5.08 5.62 -3.88
N ALA A 30 -5.67 6.81 -3.75
CA ALA A 30 -4.98 8.06 -3.51
C ALA A 30 -4.61 8.30 -2.03
N LYS A 31 -5.12 7.49 -1.09
CA LYS A 31 -4.62 7.52 0.30
C LYS A 31 -3.15 7.12 0.27
N LYS A 32 -2.34 8.09 0.68
CA LYS A 32 -0.93 8.24 0.32
C LYS A 32 -0.04 7.10 0.83
N ASN A 33 1.00 6.84 0.04
CA ASN A 33 2.14 5.94 0.26
C ASN A 33 2.01 4.49 -0.24
N SER A 34 1.14 4.20 -1.22
CA SER A 34 1.08 2.86 -1.84
C SER A 34 2.43 2.38 -2.42
N ASN A 35 3.26 3.30 -2.92
CA ASN A 35 4.60 3.02 -3.46
C ASN A 35 5.74 3.62 -2.62
N PHE A 36 5.44 4.07 -1.40
CA PHE A 36 6.44 4.68 -0.53
C PHE A 36 6.65 3.81 0.70
N THR A 37 7.75 3.08 0.70
CA THR A 37 8.23 2.34 1.85
C THR A 37 8.74 3.31 2.92
N GLN A 38 7.89 3.61 3.91
CA GLN A 38 8.27 4.49 5.00
C GLN A 38 9.27 3.80 5.93
N THR A 39 10.53 4.23 5.85
CA THR A 39 11.57 3.84 6.81
C THR A 39 11.64 4.85 7.94
N TYR A 40 11.35 4.41 9.17
CA TYR A 40 11.40 5.25 10.36
C TYR A 40 12.86 5.70 10.67
N PRO A 41 13.07 6.80 11.43
CA PRO A 41 14.42 7.30 11.75
C PRO A 41 15.38 6.25 12.32
N LYS A 42 14.86 5.31 13.12
CA LYS A 42 15.63 4.17 13.67
C LYS A 42 16.11 3.21 12.57
N GLY A 43 15.32 3.01 11.52
CA GLY A 43 15.71 2.17 10.39
C GLY A 43 16.85 2.77 9.58
N TRP A 44 16.79 4.09 9.34
CA TRP A 44 17.91 4.82 8.74
C TRP A 44 19.19 4.78 9.56
N GLN A 45 19.06 4.86 10.90
CA GLN A 45 20.21 4.66 11.78
C GLN A 45 20.79 3.26 11.64
N ARG A 46 19.92 2.23 11.60
CA ARG A 46 20.35 0.84 11.45
C ARG A 46 21.11 0.61 10.13
N ILE A 47 20.63 1.16 9.01
CA ILE A 47 21.35 1.10 7.73
C ILE A 47 22.74 1.73 7.85
N ARG A 48 22.84 2.92 8.45
CA ARG A 48 24.14 3.60 8.64
C ARG A 48 25.10 2.82 9.53
N GLU A 49 24.59 2.09 10.53
CA GLU A 49 25.40 1.18 11.35
C GLU A 49 25.89 -0.02 10.54
N LEU A 50 24.99 -0.66 9.77
CA LEU A 50 25.32 -1.83 8.95
C LEU A 50 26.37 -1.52 7.88
N VAL A 51 26.33 -0.33 7.27
CA VAL A 51 27.32 0.11 6.26
C VAL A 51 28.74 0.20 6.82
N ARG A 52 28.91 0.46 8.13
CA ARG A 52 30.23 0.65 8.75
C ARG A 52 30.96 -0.66 9.02
N ASP A 53 30.26 -1.78 9.04
CA ASP A 53 30.79 -3.11 9.30
C ASP A 53 30.81 -3.93 7.99
N LYS A 54 31.94 -4.53 7.64
CA LYS A 54 32.06 -5.39 6.44
C LYS A 54 31.07 -6.55 6.48
N GLN A 55 30.77 -7.10 7.67
CA GLN A 55 29.76 -8.15 7.83
C GLN A 55 28.34 -7.57 7.81
N GLY A 56 28.15 -6.38 8.40
CA GLY A 56 26.89 -5.65 8.37
C GLY A 56 26.44 -5.24 6.97
N ALA A 57 27.38 -4.92 6.07
CA ALA A 57 27.08 -4.54 4.70
C ALA A 57 26.32 -5.63 3.92
N ALA A 58 26.62 -6.91 4.18
CA ALA A 58 25.92 -8.04 3.58
C ALA A 58 24.46 -8.14 4.04
N ALA A 59 24.14 -7.66 5.25
CA ALA A 59 22.79 -7.67 5.81
C ALA A 59 21.91 -6.50 5.31
N ILE A 60 22.47 -5.51 4.60
CA ILE A 60 21.71 -4.37 4.07
C ILE A 60 20.67 -4.85 3.05
N GLY A 61 21.04 -5.77 2.16
CA GLY A 61 20.09 -6.31 1.16
C GLY A 61 18.87 -6.94 1.82
N LEU A 62 19.09 -7.77 2.85
CA LEU A 62 18.02 -8.40 3.62
C LEU A 62 17.18 -7.38 4.41
N TYR A 63 17.83 -6.38 4.99
CA TYR A 63 17.14 -5.31 5.71
C TYR A 63 16.22 -4.49 4.78
N SER A 64 16.72 -4.13 3.60
CA SER A 64 15.93 -3.40 2.58
C SER A 64 14.74 -4.22 2.10
N PHE A 65 14.93 -5.52 1.86
CA PHE A 65 13.85 -6.43 1.49
C PHE A 65 12.73 -6.42 2.54
N PHE A 66 13.07 -6.53 3.82
CA PHE A 66 12.07 -6.44 4.89
C PHE A 66 11.42 -5.07 4.94
N ALA A 67 12.17 -3.97 4.82
CA ALA A 67 11.57 -2.64 4.81
C ALA A 67 10.50 -2.54 3.71
N GLU A 68 10.78 -3.04 2.51
CA GLU A 68 9.87 -3.00 1.36
C GLU A 68 8.62 -3.89 1.48
N HIS A 69 8.70 -5.01 2.20
CA HIS A 69 7.67 -6.06 2.19
C HIS A 69 6.99 -6.29 3.54
N ILE A 70 7.38 -5.57 4.59
CA ILE A 70 6.79 -5.72 5.92
C ILE A 70 5.36 -5.17 5.94
N ASP A 71 4.44 -6.00 6.43
CA ASP A 71 3.07 -5.57 6.65
C ASP A 71 3.04 -4.45 7.72
N PRO A 72 2.47 -3.28 7.42
CA PRO A 72 2.47 -2.14 8.35
C PRO A 72 1.56 -2.34 9.56
N THR A 73 0.68 -3.34 9.56
CA THR A 73 -0.30 -3.60 10.63
C THR A 73 0.25 -4.57 11.67
N CYS A 74 0.97 -5.61 11.24
CA CYS A 74 1.44 -6.69 12.11
C CYS A 74 2.97 -6.83 12.18
N GLY A 75 3.73 -6.15 11.31
CA GLY A 75 5.18 -6.20 11.34
C GLY A 75 5.76 -7.53 10.86
N ALA A 76 5.05 -8.27 10.02
CA ALA A 76 5.47 -9.56 9.48
C ALA A 76 5.70 -9.50 7.97
N VAL A 77 6.60 -10.36 7.47
CA VAL A 77 6.74 -10.65 6.05
C VAL A 77 6.20 -12.05 5.80
N VAL A 78 5.24 -12.18 4.88
CA VAL A 78 4.72 -13.49 4.47
C VAL A 78 5.65 -14.03 3.39
N CYS A 79 6.17 -15.24 3.58
CA CYS A 79 6.88 -15.94 2.53
C CYS A 79 6.18 -17.27 2.22
N ASP A 80 6.36 -17.75 0.99
CA ASP A 80 5.84 -19.04 0.58
C ASP A 80 6.61 -20.17 1.30
N GLN A 81 5.89 -21.20 1.75
CA GLN A 81 6.41 -22.35 2.47
C GLN A 81 7.52 -23.07 1.69
N GLN A 82 7.49 -23.03 0.35
CA GLN A 82 8.51 -23.66 -0.52
C GLN A 82 9.90 -23.03 -0.37
N PHE A 83 10.00 -21.80 0.15
CA PHE A 83 11.27 -21.11 0.35
C PHE A 83 11.89 -21.33 1.74
N LEU A 84 11.13 -21.89 2.69
CA LEU A 84 11.59 -22.12 4.07
C LEU A 84 12.04 -23.57 4.34
N ALA A 85 11.76 -24.49 3.42
CA ALA A 85 11.98 -25.92 3.58
C ALA A 85 13.12 -26.45 2.69
#